data_AF-A0A3S9SID5-F1
#
_entry.id   AF-A0A3S9SID5-F1
#
_cell.length_a   1.000
_cell.length_b   1.000
_cell.length_c   1.000
_cell.angle_alpha   90.00
_cell.angle_beta   90.00
_cell.angle_gamma   90.00
#
_symmetry.space_group_name_H-M   'P 1'
#
loop_
_entity.id
_entity.type
_entity.pdbx_description
1 polymer ?
#
loop_
_entity_poly.entity_id
_entity_poly.type
_entity_poly.pdbx_seq_one_letter_code
_entity_poly.pdbx_strand_id
1 'polypeptide(L)'
;MIKSRPLLLTLLLAAPLARADISFVRAMSAAECKQAVIDSMEMFVDSRYCEKTDTEQTRRQVLIGWHAIGELNSQSGNEEFNRCTLTPEQLQELSDLTTYYETIIRTPERLQNFCTPANRARIAPLYPRYMHLLQELVNARQQNSNPPN
;
A
#
# COMPACT_ATOMS: atom_id res chain seq x y z
N MET A 1 -1.39 -52.33 -13.10
CA MET A 1 -0.65 -51.04 -13.21
C MET A 1 -1.59 -49.92 -12.80
N ILE A 2 -1.45 -49.43 -11.57
CA ILE A 2 -2.29 -48.35 -11.04
C ILE A 2 -1.62 -47.02 -11.41
N LYS A 3 -2.25 -46.27 -12.31
CA LYS A 3 -1.79 -44.95 -12.75
C LYS A 3 -2.34 -43.90 -11.78
N SER A 4 -1.64 -43.72 -10.66
CA SER A 4 -1.97 -42.68 -9.68
C SER A 4 -1.68 -41.30 -10.28
N ARG A 5 -2.76 -40.58 -10.60
CA ARG A 5 -2.75 -39.15 -10.97
C ARG A 5 -2.28 -38.34 -9.75
N PRO A 6 -1.24 -37.51 -9.83
CA PRO A 6 -0.99 -36.53 -8.78
C PRO A 6 -1.93 -35.35 -9.03
N LEU A 7 -3.21 -35.54 -8.67
CA LEU A 7 -4.17 -34.45 -8.43
C LEU A 7 -3.72 -33.54 -7.26
N LEU A 8 -2.61 -33.88 -6.60
CA LEU A 8 -2.01 -33.17 -5.47
C LEU A 8 -1.19 -31.94 -5.86
N LEU A 9 -0.78 -31.76 -7.13
CA LEU A 9 0.02 -30.59 -7.54
C LEU A 9 -0.80 -29.34 -7.83
N THR A 10 -2.13 -29.43 -7.89
CA THR A 10 -3.00 -28.31 -8.29
C THR A 10 -3.62 -27.55 -7.11
N LEU A 11 -3.37 -27.98 -5.87
CA LEU A 11 -3.96 -27.41 -4.66
C LEU A 11 -3.15 -26.26 -4.02
N LEU A 12 -2.04 -25.83 -4.63
CA LEU A 12 -1.12 -24.83 -4.06
C LEU A 12 -1.15 -23.44 -4.72
N LEU A 13 -2.04 -23.17 -5.68
CA LEU A 13 -1.96 -21.94 -6.51
C LEU A 13 -3.26 -21.12 -6.58
N ALA A 14 -4.16 -21.26 -5.61
CA ALA A 14 -5.32 -20.38 -5.49
C ALA A 14 -5.77 -20.18 -4.04
N ALA A 15 -4.82 -20.03 -3.11
CA ALA A 15 -5.15 -19.17 -1.98
C ALA A 15 -5.33 -17.78 -2.60
N PRO A 16 -6.52 -17.14 -2.55
CA PRO A 16 -6.54 -15.71 -2.75
C PRO A 16 -5.54 -15.20 -1.72
N LEU A 17 -4.44 -14.58 -2.16
CA LEU A 17 -3.55 -13.85 -1.28
C LEU A 17 -4.49 -13.05 -0.39
N ALA A 18 -4.65 -13.46 0.88
CA ALA A 18 -5.55 -12.81 1.80
C ALA A 18 -5.06 -11.37 1.80
N ARG A 19 -5.82 -10.49 1.15
CA ARG A 19 -5.37 -9.14 0.84
C ARG A 19 -5.11 -8.54 2.20
N ALA A 20 -3.84 -8.29 2.53
CA ALA A 20 -3.40 -7.96 3.89
C ALA A 20 -4.38 -6.95 4.48
N ASP A 21 -4.92 -7.19 5.67
CA ASP A 21 -6.00 -6.37 6.21
C ASP A 21 -5.42 -5.06 6.73
N ILE A 22 -5.13 -4.15 5.80
CA ILE A 22 -4.52 -2.85 6.07
C ILE A 22 -5.53 -1.96 6.77
N SER A 23 -5.09 -1.28 7.83
CA SER A 23 -5.89 -0.27 8.50
C SER A 23 -5.03 0.85 9.05
N PHE A 24 -5.54 2.07 9.02
CA PHE A 24 -4.90 3.25 9.60
C PHE A 24 -5.42 3.62 11.00
N VAL A 25 -6.41 2.87 11.52
CA VAL A 25 -7.07 3.16 12.81
C VAL A 25 -6.90 2.05 13.84
N ARG A 26 -6.15 1.00 13.51
CA ARG A 26 -5.78 -0.08 14.44
C ARG A 26 -4.33 -0.50 14.22
N ALA A 27 -3.79 -1.24 15.19
CA ALA A 27 -2.50 -1.90 15.04
C ALA A 27 -2.51 -2.88 13.86
N MET A 28 -1.43 -2.85 13.09
CA MET A 28 -1.12 -3.76 12.00
C MET A 28 0.06 -4.65 12.39
N SER A 29 0.06 -5.87 11.87
CA SER A 29 1.22 -6.75 11.88
C SER A 29 2.35 -6.17 11.02
N ALA A 30 3.57 -6.65 11.24
CA ALA A 30 4.72 -6.23 10.41
C ALA A 30 4.51 -6.48 8.91
N ALA A 31 3.84 -7.59 8.55
CA ALA A 31 3.52 -7.91 7.16
C ALA A 31 2.49 -6.93 6.56
N GLU A 32 1.47 -6.54 7.34
CA GLU A 32 0.50 -5.53 6.92
C GLU A 32 1.16 -4.16 6.78
N CYS A 33 2.01 -3.75 7.73
CA CYS A 33 2.79 -2.51 7.62
C CYS A 33 3.65 -2.46 6.35
N LYS A 34 4.39 -3.55 6.09
CA LYS A 34 5.20 -3.68 4.86
C LYS A 34 4.35 -3.57 3.61
N GLN A 35 3.23 -4.28 3.56
CA GLN A 35 2.32 -4.21 2.42
C GLN A 35 1.72 -2.81 2.27
N ALA A 36 1.43 -2.11 3.38
CA ALA A 36 0.91 -0.76 3.34
C ALA A 36 1.90 0.23 2.73
N VAL A 37 3.19 0.10 3.05
CA VAL A 37 4.26 0.89 2.43
C VAL A 37 4.37 0.59 0.93
N ILE A 38 4.38 -0.69 0.54
CA ILE A 38 4.43 -1.11 -0.86
C ILE A 38 3.26 -0.51 -1.65
N ASP A 39 2.03 -0.74 -1.20
CA ASP A 39 0.81 -0.24 -1.87
C ASP A 39 0.86 1.30 -2.00
N SER A 40 1.28 2.01 -0.95
CA SER A 40 1.34 3.48 -0.93
C SER A 40 2.42 4.02 -1.87
N MET A 41 3.61 3.43 -1.88
CA MET A 41 4.70 3.81 -2.78
C MET A 41 4.32 3.52 -4.24
N GLU A 42 3.70 2.38 -4.52
CA GLU A 42 3.25 2.06 -5.88
C GLU A 42 2.18 3.01 -6.40
N MET A 43 1.17 3.32 -5.59
CA MET A 43 0.16 4.33 -5.95
C MET A 43 0.78 5.71 -6.19
N PHE A 44 1.76 6.11 -5.40
CA PHE A 44 2.48 7.37 -5.58
C PHE A 44 3.29 7.37 -6.88
N VAL A 45 4.08 6.32 -7.14
CA VAL A 45 4.86 6.23 -8.38
C VAL A 45 3.93 6.22 -9.60
N ASP A 46 2.85 5.42 -9.59
CA ASP A 46 1.90 5.35 -10.71
C ASP A 46 1.22 6.70 -10.96
N SER A 47 0.60 7.28 -9.93
CA SER A 47 -0.17 8.52 -10.08
C SER A 47 0.69 9.73 -10.44
N ARG A 48 1.94 9.76 -9.97
CA ARG A 48 2.82 10.93 -10.15
C ARG A 48 3.67 10.85 -11.41
N TYR A 49 4.06 9.66 -11.84
CA TYR A 49 5.06 9.47 -12.90
C TYR A 49 4.58 8.63 -14.09
N CYS A 50 3.60 7.74 -13.90
CA CYS A 50 3.13 6.84 -14.96
C CYS A 50 1.88 7.35 -15.68
N GLU A 51 0.89 7.85 -14.93
CA GLU A 51 -0.27 8.51 -15.52
C GLU A 51 0.13 9.89 -16.08
N LYS A 52 -0.19 10.11 -17.36
CA LYS A 52 0.20 11.34 -18.09
C LYS A 52 -1.00 12.24 -18.38
N THR A 53 -2.21 11.73 -18.16
CA THR A 53 -3.45 12.46 -18.41
C THR A 53 -3.81 13.28 -17.19
N ASP A 54 -3.88 14.61 -17.34
CA ASP A 54 -4.33 15.50 -16.28
C ASP A 54 -5.85 15.52 -16.19
N THR A 55 -6.41 14.59 -15.41
CA THR A 55 -7.84 14.50 -15.12
C THR A 55 -8.11 14.72 -13.63
N GLU A 56 -9.35 15.05 -13.27
CA GLU A 56 -9.76 15.13 -11.86
C GLU A 56 -9.52 13.81 -11.12
N GLN A 57 -9.78 12.68 -11.78
CA GLN A 57 -9.45 11.35 -11.26
C GLN A 57 -7.94 11.20 -11.00
N THR A 58 -7.08 11.59 -11.95
CA THR A 58 -5.61 11.51 -11.79
C THR A 58 -5.15 12.37 -10.61
N ARG A 59 -5.67 13.60 -10.50
CA ARG A 59 -5.34 14.50 -9.37
C ARG A 59 -5.75 13.90 -8.04
N ARG A 60 -6.93 13.27 -7.97
CA ARG A 60 -7.41 12.57 -6.78
C ARG A 60 -6.52 11.36 -6.43
N GLN A 61 -6.09 10.59 -7.42
CA GLN A 61 -5.17 9.46 -7.24
C GLN A 61 -3.81 9.90 -6.67
N VAL A 62 -3.27 11.02 -7.14
CA VAL A 62 -2.04 11.63 -6.59
C VAL A 62 -2.22 11.97 -5.11
N LEU A 63 -3.35 12.60 -4.75
CA LEU A 63 -3.64 12.93 -3.35
C LEU A 63 -3.75 11.67 -2.47
N ILE A 64 -4.43 10.63 -2.93
CA ILE A 64 -4.56 9.37 -2.20
C ILE A 64 -3.17 8.74 -1.93
N GLY A 65 -2.34 8.62 -2.96
CA GLY A 65 -0.99 8.06 -2.81
C GLY A 65 -0.12 8.90 -1.86
N TRP A 66 -0.16 10.22 -2.01
CA TRP A 66 0.59 11.15 -1.15
C TRP A 66 0.17 11.07 0.31
N HIS A 67 -1.14 11.10 0.59
CA HIS A 67 -1.65 11.03 1.97
C HIS A 67 -1.37 9.68 2.62
N ALA A 68 -1.48 8.57 1.88
CA ALA A 68 -1.18 7.25 2.41
C ALA A 68 0.30 7.12 2.84
N ILE A 69 1.23 7.60 2.01
CA ILE A 69 2.67 7.66 2.38
C ILE A 69 2.88 8.56 3.59
N GLY A 70 2.28 9.76 3.59
CA GLY A 70 2.43 10.73 4.67
C GLY A 70 1.95 10.17 6.02
N GLU A 71 0.82 9.46 6.03
CA GLU A 71 0.29 8.82 7.24
C GLU A 71 1.18 7.68 7.75
N LEU A 72 1.76 6.86 6.86
CA LEU A 72 2.66 5.78 7.24
C LEU A 72 4.03 6.26 7.72
N ASN A 73 4.49 7.42 7.24
CA ASN A 73 5.77 8.01 7.63
C ASN A 73 5.65 8.98 8.81
N SER A 74 4.43 9.36 9.21
CA SER A 74 4.20 10.28 10.32
C SER A 74 4.45 9.60 11.65
N GLN A 75 5.39 10.13 12.44
CA GLN A 75 5.62 9.67 13.81
C GLN A 75 4.33 9.80 14.66
N SER A 76 3.67 10.96 14.62
CA SER A 76 2.42 11.19 15.36
C SER A 76 1.26 10.34 14.83
N GLY A 77 1.19 10.12 13.51
CA GLY A 77 0.17 9.26 12.91
C GLY A 77 0.33 7.79 13.30
N ASN A 78 1.57 7.31 13.36
CA ASN A 78 1.86 5.95 13.79
C ASN A 78 1.64 5.75 15.29
N GLU A 79 2.02 6.74 16.12
CA GLU A 79 1.84 6.71 17.57
C GLU A 79 0.34 6.77 17.96
N GLU A 80 -0.46 7.59 17.27
CA GLU A 80 -1.89 7.78 17.56
C GLU A 80 -2.69 6.46 17.61
N PHE A 81 -2.34 5.50 16.76
CA PHE A 81 -3.04 4.20 16.66
C PHE A 81 -2.12 3.00 16.90
N ASN A 82 -0.87 3.23 17.32
CA ASN A 82 0.18 2.21 17.40
C ASN A 82 0.21 1.29 16.15
N ARG A 83 0.19 1.89 14.95
CA ARG A 83 -0.10 1.18 13.69
C ARG A 83 0.97 0.14 13.36
N CYS A 84 2.23 0.50 13.53
CA CYS A 84 3.37 -0.31 13.12
C CYS A 84 4.38 -0.42 14.26
N THR A 85 4.13 -1.32 15.21
CA THR A 85 5.11 -1.69 16.22
C THR A 85 6.13 -2.65 15.60
N LEU A 86 7.24 -2.10 15.09
CA LEU A 86 8.24 -2.82 14.32
C LEU A 86 9.56 -2.99 15.09
N THR A 87 10.25 -4.10 14.84
CA THR A 87 11.64 -4.26 15.32
C THR A 87 12.61 -3.39 14.51
N PRO A 88 13.83 -3.12 15.00
CA PRO A 88 14.83 -2.39 14.23
C PRO A 88 15.12 -3.00 12.84
N GLU A 89 15.12 -4.32 12.73
CA GLU A 89 15.34 -5.02 11.46
C GLU A 89 14.19 -4.78 10.48
N GLN A 90 12.95 -4.77 10.98
CA GLN A 90 11.77 -4.49 10.16
C GLN A 90 11.72 -3.02 9.72
N LEU A 91 12.14 -2.09 10.58
CA LEU A 91 12.29 -0.68 10.20
C LEU A 91 13.34 -0.51 9.09
N GLN A 92 14.46 -1.23 9.18
CA GLN A 92 15.47 -1.23 8.14
C GLN A 92 14.90 -1.79 6.82
N GLU A 93 14.12 -2.86 6.87
CA GLU A 93 13.46 -3.41 5.68
C GLU A 93 12.51 -2.39 5.01
N LEU A 94 11.75 -1.61 5.79
CA LEU A 94 10.90 -0.54 5.24
C LEU A 94 11.72 0.61 4.63
N SER A 95 12.87 0.94 5.24
CA SER A 95 13.81 1.93 4.70
C SER A 95 14.41 1.49 3.36
N ASP A 96 14.80 0.22 3.25
CA ASP A 96 15.33 -0.38 2.02
C ASP A 96 14.26 -0.39 0.91
N LEU A 97 13.00 -0.68 1.25
CA LEU A 97 11.87 -0.56 0.33
C LEU A 97 11.67 0.87 -0.16
N THR A 98 11.76 1.85 0.72
CA THR A 98 11.65 3.27 0.35
C THR A 98 12.75 3.65 -0.63
N THR A 99 14.00 3.26 -0.33
CA THR A 99 15.17 3.46 -1.20
C THR A 99 14.99 2.78 -2.57
N TYR A 100 14.39 1.59 -2.60
CA TYR A 100 14.09 0.89 -3.85
C TYR A 100 13.15 1.70 -4.76
N TYR A 101 12.05 2.25 -4.23
CA TYR A 101 11.13 3.08 -5.01
C TYR A 101 11.74 4.43 -5.41
N GLU A 102 12.56 5.04 -4.56
CA GLU A 102 13.33 6.23 -4.96
C GLU A 102 14.25 5.94 -6.15
N THR A 103 14.87 4.77 -6.15
CA THR A 103 15.72 4.32 -7.27
C THR A 103 14.90 4.11 -8.53
N ILE A 104 13.68 3.58 -8.44
CA ILE A 104 12.74 3.50 -9.58
C ILE A 104 12.48 4.90 -10.15
N ILE A 105 12.09 5.84 -9.30
CA ILE A 105 11.73 7.21 -9.70
C ILE A 105 12.90 7.93 -10.39
N ARG A 106 14.12 7.78 -9.86
CA ARG A 106 15.31 8.51 -10.34
C ARG A 106 15.94 7.90 -11.59
N THR A 107 15.55 6.67 -11.97
CA THR A 107 16.17 5.94 -13.08
C THR A 107 15.18 5.77 -14.24
N PRO A 108 15.34 6.47 -15.38
CA PRO A 108 14.36 6.44 -16.48
C PRO A 108 13.98 5.05 -16.97
N GLU A 109 14.95 4.15 -17.12
CA GLU A 109 14.72 2.77 -17.53
C GLU A 109 13.87 2.00 -16.51
N ARG A 110 14.17 2.12 -15.21
CA ARG A 110 13.40 1.45 -14.16
C ARG A 110 12.00 2.03 -14.04
N LEU A 111 11.86 3.35 -14.17
CA LEU A 111 10.56 4.00 -14.20
C LEU A 111 9.72 3.51 -15.40
N GLN A 112 10.32 3.39 -16.58
CA GLN A 112 9.64 2.85 -17.76
C GLN A 112 9.19 1.40 -17.55
N ASN A 113 10.04 0.57 -16.95
CA ASN A 113 9.70 -0.82 -16.60
C ASN A 113 8.63 -0.91 -15.50
N PHE A 114 8.54 0.09 -14.63
CA PHE A 114 7.48 0.19 -13.63
C PHE A 114 6.14 0.61 -14.27
N CYS A 115 6.13 1.60 -15.17
CA CYS A 115 4.93 2.20 -15.75
C CYS A 115 4.24 1.37 -16.86
N THR A 116 4.26 0.04 -16.76
CA THR A 116 3.63 -0.85 -17.73
C THR A 116 2.11 -0.93 -17.52
N PRO A 117 1.29 -1.12 -18.57
CA PRO A 117 -0.16 -1.28 -18.41
C PRO A 117 -0.56 -2.37 -17.42
N ALA A 118 0.21 -3.45 -17.34
CA ALA A 118 0.00 -4.54 -16.38
C ALA A 118 0.16 -4.06 -14.91
N ASN A 119 1.23 -3.31 -14.61
CA ASN A 119 1.42 -2.74 -13.28
C ASN A 119 0.33 -1.72 -12.94
N ARG A 120 -0.03 -0.85 -13.90
CA ARG A 120 -1.10 0.12 -13.69
C ARG A 120 -2.44 -0.56 -13.38
N ALA A 121 -2.78 -1.63 -14.11
CA ALA A 121 -3.98 -2.41 -13.85
C ALA A 121 -3.96 -3.10 -12.47
N ARG A 122 -2.77 -3.54 -12.01
CA ARG A 122 -2.58 -4.11 -10.67
C ARG A 122 -2.74 -3.07 -9.55
N ILE A 123 -2.31 -1.83 -9.79
CA ILE A 123 -2.35 -0.72 -8.82
C ILE A 123 -3.74 -0.07 -8.77
N ALA A 124 -4.48 -0.03 -9.88
CA ALA A 124 -5.76 0.68 -9.97
C ALA A 124 -6.77 0.36 -8.84
N PRO A 125 -6.93 -0.90 -8.37
CA PRO A 125 -7.83 -1.22 -7.26
C PRO A 125 -7.36 -0.70 -5.89
N LEU A 126 -6.10 -0.27 -5.75
CA LEU A 126 -5.57 0.30 -4.51
C LEU A 126 -6.14 1.69 -4.23
N TYR A 127 -6.34 2.53 -5.24
CA TYR A 127 -6.86 3.88 -5.04
C TYR A 127 -8.20 3.96 -4.29
N PRO A 128 -9.28 3.27 -4.73
CA PRO A 128 -10.54 3.31 -3.98
C PRO A 128 -10.42 2.67 -2.60
N ARG A 129 -9.57 1.65 -2.44
CA ARG A 129 -9.30 1.00 -1.15
C ARG A 129 -8.66 1.98 -0.17
N TYR A 130 -7.58 2.64 -0.56
CA TYR A 130 -6.85 3.56 0.31
C TYR A 130 -7.62 4.86 0.56
N MET A 131 -8.45 5.30 -0.38
CA MET A 131 -9.42 6.37 -0.12
C MET A 131 -10.34 6.02 1.06
N HIS A 132 -10.84 4.78 1.12
CA HIS A 132 -11.67 4.32 2.23
C HIS A 132 -10.90 4.33 3.56
N LEU A 133 -9.69 3.77 3.58
CA LEU A 133 -8.84 3.73 4.77
C LEU A 133 -8.51 5.14 5.31
N LEU A 134 -8.23 6.08 4.40
CA LEU A 134 -8.00 7.49 4.77
C LEU A 134 -9.27 8.15 5.31
N GLN A 135 -10.45 7.82 4.76
CA GLN A 135 -11.72 8.34 5.27
C GLN A 135 -12.03 7.79 6.66
N GLU A 136 -11.79 6.50 6.91
CA GLU A 136 -11.93 5.89 8.24
C GLU A 136 -11.04 6.58 9.26
N LEU A 137 -9.79 6.88 8.89
CA LEU A 137 -8.86 7.63 9.73
C LEU A 137 -9.37 9.03 10.07
N VAL A 138 -9.86 9.77 9.08
CA VAL A 138 -10.44 11.09 9.31
C VAL A 138 -11.64 11.01 10.26
N ASN A 139 -12.52 10.02 10.07
CA ASN A 139 -13.69 9.84 10.92
C ASN A 139 -13.30 9.49 12.37
N ALA A 140 -12.31 8.61 12.56
CA ALA A 140 -11.80 8.24 13.89
C ALA A 140 -11.21 9.46 14.63
N ARG A 141 -10.41 10.28 13.94
CA ARG A 141 -9.87 11.54 14.48
C ARG A 141 -10.96 12.52 14.91
N GLN A 142 -12.03 12.63 14.12
CA GLN A 142 -13.16 13.50 14.45
C GLN A 142 -13.94 13.01 15.67
N GLN A 143 -14.11 11.70 15.83
CA GLN A 143 -14.75 11.10 17.01
C GLN A 143 -13.92 11.32 18.28
N ASN A 144 -12.60 11.16 18.20
CA ASN A 144 -11.70 11.42 19.34
C ASN A 144 -11.70 12.90 19.76
N SER A 145 -11.90 13.81 18.80
CA SER A 145 -11.97 15.26 19.07
C SER A 145 -13.32 15.70 19.63
N ASN A 146 -14.39 14.91 19.42
CA ASN A 146 -15.75 15.19 19.87
C ASN A 146 -16.35 13.94 20.56
N PRO A 147 -15.87 13.56 21.77
CA PRO A 147 -16.43 12.41 22.46
C PRO A 147 -17.91 12.65 22.78
N PRO A 148 -18.80 11.67 22.57
CA PRO A 148 -20.20 11.80 22.96
C PRO A 148 -20.29 12.04 24.48
N ASN A 149 -21.02 13.09 24.85
CA ASN A 149 -21.32 13.47 26.25
C ASN A 149 -22.08 12.37 27.01
#